data_AF-A0A2U1KGT2-F1
#
_entry.id   AF-A0A2U1KGT2-F1
#
_cell.length_a   1.000
_cell.length_b   1.000
_cell.length_c   1.000
_cell.angle_alpha   90.00
_cell.angle_beta   90.00
_cell.angle_gamma   90.00
#
_symmetry.space_group_name_H-M   'P 1'
#
loop_
_entity.id
_entity.type
_entity.pdbx_description
1 polymer ?
#
loop_
_entity_poly.entity_id
_entity_poly.type
_entity_poly.pdbx_seq_one_letter_code
_entity_poly.pdbx_strand_id
1 'polypeptide(L)'
;MNSQKAVDMDIDLHQENVQENGLAVYDQSVDDSECADAPVSEGLRFSQSVIEFKDIKGINDFNIVVDTLVIDSEIPKHCQIKYYDLCRSQMTYLHENLLKGLNVKLAVGIILETVTIADAIRACQVTITRDDIETWDKTLKAFEEIGMKVGLLEAKRNEQVKAEEEMKIIKEKLNDVRGVIKNLDVEIETLMQKGHKLDTIFHKEADAP
;
A
#
# COMPACT_ATOMS: atom_id res chain seq x y z
N MET A 1 53.99 -38.21 28.62
CA MET A 1 54.05 -39.55 27.99
C MET A 1 53.04 -40.45 28.69
N ASN A 2 52.15 -41.05 27.89
CA ASN A 2 51.27 -42.21 28.19
C ASN A 2 50.20 -42.04 29.30
N SER A 3 49.00 -42.59 29.22
CA SER A 3 48.22 -43.21 28.13
C SER A 3 46.77 -43.36 28.66
N GLN A 4 45.84 -43.44 27.73
CA GLN A 4 44.42 -43.78 27.85
C GLN A 4 44.07 -44.84 28.92
N LYS A 5 42.91 -44.68 29.58
CA LYS A 5 42.07 -45.81 30.01
C LYS A 5 40.59 -45.42 29.99
N ALA A 6 39.84 -46.07 29.11
CA ALA A 6 38.38 -46.14 29.11
C ALA A 6 37.97 -47.44 29.80
N VAL A 7 36.80 -47.46 30.47
CA VAL A 7 36.09 -48.67 30.90
C VAL A 7 34.58 -48.41 30.83
N ASP A 8 33.91 -49.18 29.96
CA ASP A 8 32.55 -49.78 29.94
C ASP A 8 31.37 -49.11 30.69
N MET A 9 30.22 -48.82 30.06
CA MET A 9 29.21 -49.65 29.35
C MET A 9 28.23 -50.35 30.32
N ASP A 10 27.00 -49.84 30.41
CA ASP A 10 25.78 -50.66 30.33
C ASP A 10 24.50 -49.81 30.14
N ILE A 11 23.61 -50.33 29.30
CA ILE A 11 22.29 -49.82 28.90
C ILE A 11 21.26 -50.80 29.48
N ASP A 12 20.19 -50.34 30.14
CA ASP A 12 18.86 -50.96 29.96
C ASP A 12 17.70 -50.02 30.32
N LEU A 13 16.59 -50.25 29.62
CA LEU A 13 15.34 -49.49 29.48
C LEU A 13 14.19 -50.04 30.35
N HIS A 14 13.05 -49.32 30.29
CA HIS A 14 11.69 -49.63 30.77
C HIS A 14 11.33 -49.08 32.18
N GLN A 15 10.14 -48.53 32.48
CA GLN A 15 8.85 -48.41 31.80
C GLN A 15 7.98 -47.32 32.48
N GLU A 16 6.91 -46.90 31.80
CA GLU A 16 5.87 -45.89 32.15
C GLU A 16 5.21 -46.01 33.54
N ASN A 17 4.75 -44.86 34.11
CA ASN A 17 3.41 -44.76 34.68
C ASN A 17 2.93 -43.32 34.98
N VAL A 18 1.63 -43.15 34.79
CA VAL A 18 0.75 -41.97 34.93
C VAL A 18 0.42 -41.66 36.40
N GLN A 19 0.29 -40.38 36.77
CA GLN A 19 -0.64 -39.83 37.81
C GLN A 19 -0.50 -38.30 37.85
N GLU A 20 -1.51 -37.52 37.43
CA GLU A 20 -2.66 -37.06 38.23
C GLU A 20 -2.25 -36.24 39.47
N ASN A 21 -2.37 -34.92 39.35
CA ASN A 21 -2.44 -33.95 40.45
C ASN A 21 -3.28 -32.79 39.90
N GLY A 22 -4.40 -32.36 40.47
CA GLY A 22 -4.81 -32.40 41.86
C GLY A 22 -5.39 -31.02 42.15
N LEU A 23 -6.72 -30.94 42.10
CA LEU A 23 -7.59 -29.78 42.28
C LEU A 23 -7.29 -29.06 43.60
N ALA A 24 -6.85 -27.80 43.56
CA ALA A 24 -6.83 -26.91 44.72
C ALA A 24 -7.98 -25.90 44.59
N VAL A 25 -9.03 -26.15 45.37
CA VAL A 25 -10.15 -25.26 45.62
C VAL A 25 -9.63 -24.01 46.35
N TYR A 26 -9.92 -22.83 45.81
CA TYR A 26 -9.96 -21.60 46.60
C TYR A 26 -11.33 -20.95 46.48
N ASP A 27 -11.83 -20.60 47.65
CA ASP A 27 -13.15 -20.12 48.00
C ASP A 27 -13.46 -18.74 47.40
N GLN A 28 -14.75 -18.48 47.26
CA GLN A 28 -15.37 -17.38 46.51
C GLN A 28 -15.05 -16.00 47.09
N SER A 29 -14.63 -15.06 46.23
CA SER A 29 -15.00 -13.65 46.38
C SER A 29 -15.88 -13.28 45.20
N VAL A 30 -17.18 -13.12 45.48
CA VAL A 30 -18.17 -12.57 44.56
C VAL A 30 -17.77 -11.12 44.31
N ASP A 31 -17.23 -10.85 43.14
CA ASP A 31 -17.18 -9.51 42.58
C ASP A 31 -17.99 -9.56 41.28
N ASP A 32 -19.16 -8.93 41.31
CA ASP A 32 -20.03 -8.69 40.16
C ASP A 32 -19.33 -7.68 39.23
N SER A 33 -18.23 -8.09 38.63
CA SER A 33 -17.74 -7.45 37.41
C SER A 33 -18.47 -8.13 36.27
N GLU A 34 -19.57 -7.50 35.85
CA GLU A 34 -20.24 -7.69 34.57
C GLU A 34 -19.18 -8.07 33.52
N CYS A 35 -19.12 -9.36 33.20
CA CYS A 35 -18.25 -9.87 32.15
C CYS A 35 -18.81 -9.23 30.89
N ALA A 36 -18.24 -8.08 30.51
CA ALA A 36 -18.55 -7.44 29.27
C ALA A 36 -18.33 -8.51 28.21
N ASP A 37 -19.43 -9.03 27.67
CA ASP A 37 -19.47 -10.02 26.61
C ASP A 37 -18.59 -9.47 25.50
N ALA A 38 -17.33 -9.90 25.46
CA ALA A 38 -16.47 -9.67 24.32
C ALA A 38 -17.24 -10.32 23.16
N PRO A 39 -17.64 -9.56 22.12
CA PRO A 39 -18.45 -10.12 21.06
C PRO A 39 -17.69 -11.31 20.49
N VAL A 40 -18.29 -12.50 20.63
CA VAL A 40 -17.78 -13.72 20.04
C VAL A 40 -17.56 -13.40 18.56
N SER A 41 -16.30 -13.35 18.14
CA SER A 41 -15.96 -13.10 16.75
C SER A 41 -16.65 -14.18 15.93
N GLU A 42 -17.61 -13.76 15.10
CA GLU A 42 -18.30 -14.64 14.18
C GLU A 42 -17.21 -15.26 13.28
N GLY A 43 -16.91 -16.55 13.52
CA GLY A 43 -15.81 -17.24 12.85
C GLY A 43 -16.04 -17.35 11.34
N LEU A 44 -15.11 -17.99 10.66
CA LEU A 44 -15.25 -18.28 9.23
C LEU A 44 -16.57 -19.03 8.98
N ARG A 45 -17.40 -18.49 8.10
CA ARG A 45 -18.67 -19.10 7.68
C ARG A 45 -18.57 -19.58 6.24
N PHE A 46 -19.22 -20.69 5.93
CA PHE A 46 -19.36 -21.13 4.55
C PHE A 46 -20.38 -20.27 3.81
N SER A 47 -20.02 -19.87 2.60
CA SER A 47 -20.92 -19.21 1.66
C SER A 47 -21.82 -20.25 1.02
N GLN A 48 -23.13 -20.06 1.09
CA GLN A 48 -24.11 -20.90 0.39
C GLN A 48 -24.08 -20.65 -1.13
N SER A 49 -23.71 -19.44 -1.55
CA SER A 49 -23.50 -19.04 -2.96
C SER A 49 -22.74 -17.72 -3.04
N VAL A 50 -21.82 -17.59 -4.00
CA VAL A 50 -21.16 -16.32 -4.30
C VAL A 50 -22.07 -15.49 -5.20
N ILE A 51 -22.42 -14.27 -4.76
CA ILE A 51 -23.19 -13.31 -5.55
C ILE A 51 -22.29 -12.80 -6.68
N GLU A 52 -22.77 -12.83 -7.92
CA GLU A 52 -22.03 -12.24 -9.04
C GLU A 52 -21.84 -10.74 -8.82
N PHE A 53 -20.65 -10.22 -9.17
CA PHE A 53 -20.30 -8.83 -8.84
C PHE A 53 -21.29 -7.81 -9.44
N LYS A 54 -21.83 -8.10 -10.62
CA LYS A 54 -22.81 -7.26 -11.32
C LYS A 54 -24.12 -7.04 -10.54
N ASP A 55 -24.46 -7.95 -9.62
CA ASP A 55 -25.70 -7.93 -8.85
C ASP A 55 -25.54 -7.25 -7.47
N ILE A 56 -24.32 -6.83 -7.12
CA ILE A 56 -24.01 -6.12 -5.87
C ILE A 56 -24.46 -4.67 -5.97
N LYS A 57 -25.39 -4.24 -5.10
CA LYS A 57 -25.91 -2.86 -5.11
C LYS A 57 -25.11 -1.91 -4.24
N GLY A 58 -24.36 -2.43 -3.27
CA GLY A 58 -23.56 -1.63 -2.36
C GLY A 58 -22.69 -2.48 -1.45
N ILE A 59 -21.94 -1.81 -0.56
CA ILE A 59 -21.04 -2.47 0.40
C ILE A 59 -21.77 -3.48 1.30
N ASN A 60 -23.05 -3.26 1.62
CA ASN A 60 -23.82 -4.17 2.48
C ASN A 60 -24.12 -5.53 1.81
N ASP A 61 -24.12 -5.57 0.47
CA ASP A 61 -24.34 -6.79 -0.31
C ASP A 61 -23.01 -7.46 -0.71
N PHE A 62 -21.88 -6.83 -0.39
CA PHE A 62 -20.54 -7.30 -0.74
C PHE A 62 -20.02 -8.25 0.33
N ASN A 63 -19.61 -9.46 -0.09
CA ASN A 63 -18.89 -10.41 0.74
C ASN A 63 -17.60 -10.82 0.04
N ILE A 64 -16.53 -10.96 0.79
CA ILE A 64 -15.25 -11.46 0.30
C ILE A 64 -15.24 -12.97 0.54
N VAL A 65 -15.24 -13.75 -0.54
CA VAL A 65 -15.34 -15.21 -0.48
C VAL A 65 -14.13 -15.85 -1.12
N VAL A 66 -13.38 -16.63 -0.35
CA VAL A 66 -12.21 -17.37 -0.80
C VAL A 66 -12.44 -18.85 -0.52
N ASP A 67 -12.34 -19.69 -1.54
CA ASP A 67 -12.57 -21.15 -1.44
C ASP A 67 -13.87 -21.50 -0.69
N THR A 68 -14.96 -20.80 -1.00
CA THR A 68 -16.29 -20.92 -0.36
C THR A 68 -16.39 -20.39 1.07
N LEU A 69 -15.32 -19.89 1.67
CA LEU A 69 -15.33 -19.27 2.99
C LEU A 69 -15.52 -17.77 2.89
N VAL A 70 -16.48 -17.23 3.64
CA VAL A 70 -16.63 -15.78 3.80
C VAL A 70 -15.62 -15.30 4.83
N ILE A 71 -14.74 -14.40 4.43
CA ILE A 71 -13.59 -13.95 5.22
C ILE A 71 -13.74 -12.50 5.74
N ASP A 72 -14.95 -11.94 5.64
CA ASP A 72 -15.21 -10.55 6.02
C ASP A 72 -14.86 -10.25 7.48
N SER A 73 -15.05 -11.20 8.41
CA SER A 73 -14.73 -11.00 9.82
C SER A 73 -13.21 -10.90 10.09
N GLU A 74 -12.37 -11.42 9.19
CA GLU A 74 -10.91 -11.37 9.29
C GLU A 74 -10.33 -10.05 8.75
N ILE A 75 -11.14 -9.23 8.07
CA ILE A 75 -10.70 -8.00 7.43
C ILE A 75 -11.32 -6.81 8.19
N PRO A 76 -10.55 -5.81 8.63
CA PRO A 76 -11.12 -4.61 9.24
C PRO A 76 -12.15 -3.92 8.33
N LYS A 77 -13.26 -3.43 8.90
CA LYS A 77 -14.38 -2.86 8.12
C LYS A 77 -13.97 -1.73 7.17
N HIS A 78 -13.05 -0.86 7.59
CA HIS A 78 -12.55 0.21 6.74
C HIS A 78 -11.76 -0.31 5.52
N CYS A 79 -11.04 -1.44 5.66
CA CYS A 79 -10.37 -2.11 4.55
C CYS A 79 -11.38 -2.80 3.62
N GLN A 80 -12.45 -3.39 4.16
CA GLN A 80 -13.52 -3.97 3.32
C GLN A 80 -14.14 -2.93 2.39
N ILE A 81 -14.40 -1.71 2.89
CA ILE A 81 -14.95 -0.60 2.10
C ILE A 81 -13.99 -0.21 0.98
N LYS A 82 -12.72 0.00 1.30
CA LYS A 82 -11.70 0.36 0.29
C LYS A 82 -11.52 -0.76 -0.74
N TYR A 83 -11.53 -2.01 -0.30
CA TYR A 83 -11.41 -3.15 -1.18
C TYR A 83 -12.63 -3.30 -2.11
N TYR A 84 -13.83 -3.09 -1.59
CA TYR A 84 -15.05 -2.99 -2.39
C TYR A 84 -14.93 -1.88 -3.45
N ASP A 85 -14.44 -0.70 -3.09
CA ASP A 85 -14.23 0.39 -4.05
C ASP A 85 -13.26 0.01 -5.17
N LEU A 86 -12.19 -0.73 -4.84
CA LEU A 86 -11.26 -1.25 -5.84
C LEU A 86 -11.93 -2.26 -6.78
N CYS A 87 -12.65 -3.25 -6.24
CA CYS A 87 -13.40 -4.22 -7.04
C CYS A 87 -14.44 -3.52 -7.93
N ARG A 88 -15.16 -2.55 -7.37
CA ARG A 88 -16.17 -1.75 -8.08
C ARG A 88 -15.58 -0.96 -9.24
N SER A 89 -14.37 -0.43 -9.09
CA SER A 89 -13.68 0.27 -10.19
C SER A 89 -13.39 -0.61 -11.41
N GLN A 90 -13.43 -1.93 -11.25
CA GLN A 90 -13.25 -2.91 -12.33
C GLN A 90 -14.52 -3.69 -12.65
N MET A 91 -15.60 -3.50 -11.87
CA MET A 91 -16.83 -4.28 -11.95
C MET A 91 -16.59 -5.81 -11.81
N THR A 92 -15.59 -6.21 -11.01
CA THR A 92 -15.23 -7.63 -10.76
C THR A 92 -14.60 -7.76 -9.37
N TYR A 93 -14.70 -8.95 -8.76
CA TYR A 93 -13.92 -9.26 -7.58
C TYR A 93 -12.46 -9.40 -7.98
N LEU A 94 -11.56 -8.64 -7.34
CA LEU A 94 -10.14 -8.76 -7.67
C LEU A 94 -9.56 -10.13 -7.28
N HIS A 95 -10.17 -10.81 -6.31
CA HIS A 95 -9.75 -12.11 -5.79
C HIS A 95 -10.39 -13.33 -6.48
N GLU A 96 -11.21 -13.16 -7.52
CA GLU A 96 -12.00 -14.28 -8.08
C GLU A 96 -11.15 -15.43 -8.68
N ASN A 97 -9.90 -15.15 -9.05
CA ASN A 97 -8.98 -16.12 -9.65
C ASN A 97 -7.84 -16.51 -8.71
N LEU A 98 -7.89 -16.14 -7.42
CA LEU A 98 -6.89 -16.60 -6.46
C LEU A 98 -6.82 -18.13 -6.48
N LEU A 99 -5.59 -18.65 -6.34
CA LEU A 99 -5.34 -20.09 -6.33
C LEU A 99 -6.26 -20.81 -5.34
N LYS A 100 -6.89 -21.90 -5.81
CA LYS A 100 -7.75 -22.73 -4.95
C LYS A 100 -6.92 -23.42 -3.87
N GLY A 101 -7.48 -23.50 -2.67
CA GLY A 101 -6.81 -24.05 -1.48
C GLY A 101 -5.85 -23.06 -0.82
N LEU A 102 -5.88 -21.78 -1.19
CA LEU A 102 -5.04 -20.76 -0.57
C LEU A 102 -5.44 -20.58 0.90
N ASN A 103 -4.46 -20.50 1.78
CA ASN A 103 -4.74 -20.28 3.19
C ASN A 103 -5.49 -18.95 3.38
N VAL A 104 -6.60 -18.98 4.14
CA VAL A 104 -7.45 -17.79 4.38
C VAL A 104 -6.65 -16.62 4.94
N LYS A 105 -5.72 -16.85 5.88
CA LYS A 105 -4.90 -15.75 6.43
C LYS A 105 -3.99 -15.13 5.38
N LEU A 106 -3.48 -15.95 4.45
CA LEU A 106 -2.69 -15.46 3.33
C LEU A 106 -3.56 -14.65 2.35
N ALA A 107 -4.77 -15.13 2.03
CA ALA A 107 -5.71 -14.38 1.18
C ALA A 107 -6.10 -13.03 1.80
N VAL A 108 -6.39 -13.00 3.11
CA VAL A 108 -6.61 -11.77 3.88
C VAL A 108 -5.39 -10.85 3.77
N GLY A 109 -4.18 -11.38 3.96
CA GLY A 109 -2.93 -10.62 3.82
C GLY A 109 -2.77 -9.98 2.44
N ILE A 110 -3.03 -10.74 1.36
CA ILE A 110 -2.97 -10.24 -0.02
C ILE A 110 -3.97 -9.11 -0.24
N ILE A 111 -5.21 -9.25 0.26
CA ILE A 111 -6.25 -8.23 0.13
C ILE A 111 -5.86 -6.96 0.89
N LEU A 112 -5.37 -7.08 2.12
CA LEU A 112 -4.93 -5.95 2.93
C LEU A 112 -3.77 -5.22 2.27
N GLU A 113 -2.77 -5.95 1.80
CA GLU A 113 -1.60 -5.37 1.13
C GLU A 113 -2.00 -4.68 -0.19
N THR A 114 -2.94 -5.27 -0.95
CA THR A 114 -3.50 -4.65 -2.15
C THR A 114 -4.17 -3.31 -1.84
N VAL A 115 -4.94 -3.23 -0.74
CA VAL A 115 -5.56 -1.97 -0.28
C VAL A 115 -4.50 -0.96 0.13
N THR A 116 -3.47 -1.38 0.87
CA THR A 116 -2.37 -0.52 1.31
C THR A 116 -1.62 0.08 0.13
N ILE A 117 -1.23 -0.74 -0.86
CA ILE A 117 -0.54 -0.28 -2.07
C ILE A 117 -1.45 0.68 -2.86
N ALA A 118 -2.73 0.35 -3.03
CA ALA A 118 -3.67 1.21 -3.74
C ALA A 118 -3.87 2.57 -3.04
N ASP A 119 -3.88 2.58 -1.71
CA ASP A 119 -3.93 3.81 -0.92
C ASP A 119 -2.66 4.64 -1.04
N ALA A 120 -1.50 3.99 -1.01
CA ALA A 120 -0.22 4.63 -1.20
C ALA A 120 -0.18 5.29 -2.60
N ILE A 121 -0.41 4.53 -3.68
CA ILE A 121 -0.48 5.08 -5.05
C ILE A 121 -1.40 6.31 -5.11
N ARG A 122 -2.57 6.25 -4.47
CA ARG A 122 -3.52 7.38 -4.47
C ARG A 122 -3.05 8.60 -3.67
N ALA A 123 -2.39 8.38 -2.53
CA ALA A 123 -1.90 9.46 -1.66
C ALA A 123 -0.66 10.16 -2.25
N CYS A 124 0.03 9.49 -3.16
CA CYS A 124 1.43 9.73 -3.42
C CYS A 124 1.76 10.79 -4.49
N GLN A 125 1.07 11.92 -4.52
CA GLN A 125 1.38 12.99 -5.48
C GLN A 125 2.80 13.61 -5.35
N VAL A 126 3.60 13.33 -4.29
CA VAL A 126 4.89 14.03 -4.07
C VAL A 126 6.03 13.20 -3.41
N THR A 127 5.80 12.04 -2.76
CA THR A 127 6.78 11.48 -1.79
C THR A 127 7.20 10.01 -1.95
N ILE A 128 6.93 9.32 -3.07
CA ILE A 128 7.35 7.91 -3.21
C ILE A 128 8.84 7.82 -3.55
N THR A 129 9.56 6.89 -2.92
CA THR A 129 10.93 6.57 -3.31
C THR A 129 10.98 5.54 -4.45
N ARG A 130 12.07 5.52 -5.23
CA ARG A 130 12.24 4.49 -6.28
C ARG A 130 12.18 3.07 -5.71
N ASP A 131 12.64 2.88 -4.48
CA ASP A 131 12.68 1.58 -3.82
C ASP A 131 11.27 1.11 -3.41
N ASP A 132 10.39 2.02 -3.00
CA ASP A 132 8.97 1.71 -2.74
C ASP A 132 8.27 1.26 -4.02
N ILE A 133 8.52 1.97 -5.14
CA ILE A 133 7.97 1.63 -6.46
C ILE A 133 8.39 0.22 -6.88
N GLU A 134 9.68 -0.10 -6.73
CA GLU A 134 10.21 -1.43 -7.08
C GLU A 134 9.65 -2.52 -6.18
N THR A 135 9.46 -2.22 -4.88
CA THR A 135 8.87 -3.14 -3.92
C THR A 135 7.43 -3.44 -4.28
N TRP A 136 6.61 -2.41 -4.54
CA TRP A 136 5.22 -2.59 -4.95
C TRP A 136 5.11 -3.33 -6.28
N ASP A 137 6.02 -3.09 -7.23
CA ASP A 137 6.03 -3.80 -8.52
C ASP A 137 6.18 -5.31 -8.32
N LYS A 138 7.15 -5.72 -7.50
CA LYS A 138 7.37 -7.13 -7.16
C LYS A 138 6.19 -7.73 -6.41
N THR A 139 5.62 -6.99 -5.46
CA THR A 139 4.46 -7.46 -4.68
C THR A 139 3.23 -7.63 -5.57
N LEU A 140 2.89 -6.63 -6.40
CA LEU A 140 1.77 -6.71 -7.33
C LEU A 140 2.00 -7.83 -8.35
N LYS A 141 3.23 -8.00 -8.84
CA LYS A 141 3.54 -9.09 -9.76
C LYS A 141 3.33 -10.46 -9.13
N ALA A 142 3.80 -10.65 -7.91
CA ALA A 142 3.57 -11.89 -7.17
C ALA A 142 2.07 -12.13 -6.91
N PHE A 143 1.30 -11.08 -6.63
CA PHE A 143 -0.16 -11.18 -6.45
C PHE A 143 -0.87 -11.54 -7.76
N GLU A 144 -0.42 -11.00 -8.89
CA GLU A 144 -0.92 -11.38 -10.21
C GLU A 144 -0.65 -12.86 -10.52
N GLU A 145 0.55 -13.36 -10.21
CA GLU A 145 0.95 -14.75 -10.45
C GLU A 145 0.12 -15.77 -9.65
N ILE A 146 -0.37 -15.38 -8.47
CA ILE A 146 -1.28 -16.20 -7.66
C ILE A 146 -2.77 -15.95 -7.99
N GLY A 147 -3.05 -15.16 -9.03
CA GLY A 147 -4.38 -14.99 -9.60
C GLY A 147 -5.18 -13.77 -9.10
N MET A 148 -4.54 -12.83 -8.39
CA MET A 148 -5.19 -11.56 -8.04
C MET A 148 -5.21 -10.63 -9.26
N LYS A 149 -6.36 -10.00 -9.53
CA LYS A 149 -6.49 -9.02 -10.61
C LYS A 149 -5.97 -7.65 -10.19
N VAL A 150 -4.66 -7.44 -10.26
CA VAL A 150 -4.02 -6.17 -9.84
C VAL A 150 -3.54 -5.27 -10.98
N GLY A 151 -3.71 -5.67 -12.24
CA GLY A 151 -3.22 -4.91 -13.41
C GLY A 151 -3.72 -3.45 -13.48
N LEU A 152 -4.88 -3.14 -12.88
CA LEU A 152 -5.37 -1.76 -12.74
C LEU A 152 -4.42 -0.86 -11.92
N LEU A 153 -3.79 -1.43 -10.88
CA LEU A 153 -2.92 -0.71 -9.95
C LEU A 153 -1.56 -0.47 -10.62
N GLU A 154 -1.06 -1.46 -11.35
CA GLU A 154 0.14 -1.33 -12.17
C GLU A 154 -0.03 -0.23 -13.23
N ALA A 155 -1.16 -0.21 -13.93
CA ALA A 155 -1.47 0.82 -14.93
C ALA A 155 -1.51 2.22 -14.30
N LYS A 156 -2.26 2.40 -13.20
CA LYS A 156 -2.36 3.69 -12.49
C LYS A 156 -1.00 4.18 -11.99
N ARG A 157 -0.18 3.28 -11.46
CA ARG A 157 1.18 3.61 -11.01
C ARG A 157 2.04 4.07 -12.19
N ASN A 158 2.01 3.36 -13.31
CA ASN A 158 2.80 3.70 -14.49
C ASN A 158 2.39 5.06 -15.08
N GLU A 159 1.08 5.36 -15.11
CA GLU A 159 0.56 6.68 -15.48
C GLU A 159 1.10 7.78 -14.56
N GLN A 160 1.14 7.52 -13.26
CA GLN A 160 1.67 8.46 -12.28
C GLN A 160 3.17 8.73 -12.49
N VAL A 161 4.00 7.69 -12.63
CA VAL A 161 5.44 7.83 -12.88
C VAL A 161 5.71 8.64 -14.16
N LYS A 162 4.92 8.39 -15.21
CA LYS A 162 5.00 9.15 -16.45
C LYS A 162 4.64 10.63 -16.24
N ALA A 163 3.57 10.91 -15.51
CA ALA A 163 3.15 12.28 -15.21
C ALA A 163 4.19 13.05 -14.38
N GLU A 164 4.85 12.38 -13.43
CA GLU A 164 5.93 12.95 -12.63
C GLU A 164 7.15 13.34 -13.48
N GLU A 165 7.56 12.49 -14.43
CA GLU A 165 8.66 12.80 -15.34
C GLU A 165 8.31 13.95 -16.31
N GLU A 166 7.07 13.96 -16.83
CA GLU A 166 6.58 15.08 -17.66
C GLU A 166 6.57 16.40 -16.86
N MET A 167 6.16 16.37 -15.59
CA MET A 167 6.17 17.54 -14.71
C MET A 167 7.59 18.06 -14.47
N LYS A 168 8.57 17.16 -14.32
CA LYS A 168 9.98 17.53 -14.18
C LYS A 168 10.51 18.25 -15.42
N ILE A 169 10.24 17.71 -16.61
CA ILE A 169 10.62 18.34 -17.89
C ILE A 169 9.99 19.72 -18.04
N ILE A 170 8.69 19.85 -17.70
CA ILE A 170 7.99 21.15 -17.76
C ILE A 170 8.63 22.15 -16.79
N LYS A 171 8.99 21.71 -15.58
CA LYS A 171 9.65 22.56 -14.58
C LYS A 171 11.01 23.06 -15.05
N GLU A 172 11.80 22.22 -15.72
CA GLU A 172 13.08 22.61 -16.32
C GLU A 172 12.88 23.66 -17.42
N LYS A 173 11.98 23.42 -18.38
CA LYS A 173 11.65 24.39 -19.44
C LYS A 173 11.14 25.72 -18.87
N LEU A 174 10.35 25.69 -17.80
CA LEU A 174 9.87 26.89 -17.11
C LEU A 174 11.04 27.70 -16.51
N ASN A 175 12.07 27.02 -16.01
CA ASN A 175 13.27 27.68 -15.50
C ASN A 175 14.05 28.36 -16.63
N ASP A 176 14.16 27.72 -17.80
CA ASP A 176 14.83 28.30 -18.97
C ASP A 176 14.11 29.54 -19.49
N VAL A 177 12.79 29.45 -19.68
CA VAL A 177 11.95 30.59 -20.09
C VAL A 177 12.09 31.75 -19.10
N ARG A 178 12.07 31.45 -17.79
CA ARG A 178 12.28 32.45 -16.75
C ARG A 178 13.67 33.10 -16.84
N GLY A 179 14.70 32.36 -17.25
CA GLY A 179 16.04 32.89 -17.50
C GLY A 179 16.06 33.88 -18.67
N VAL A 180 15.43 33.50 -19.79
CA VAL A 180 15.31 34.37 -20.97
C VAL A 180 14.58 35.68 -20.65
N ILE A 181 13.47 35.60 -19.90
CA ILE A 181 12.71 36.79 -19.49
C ILE A 181 13.59 37.76 -18.71
N LYS A 182 14.34 37.27 -17.70
CA LYS A 182 15.26 38.11 -16.91
C LYS A 182 16.33 38.80 -17.77
N ASN A 183 16.86 38.08 -18.76
CA ASN A 183 17.87 38.66 -19.64
C ASN A 183 17.28 39.75 -20.53
N LEU A 184 16.06 39.54 -21.06
CA LEU A 184 15.35 40.55 -21.85
C LEU A 184 15.02 41.79 -21.02
N ASP A 185 14.60 41.62 -19.75
CA ASP A 185 14.34 42.75 -18.85
C ASP A 185 15.60 43.63 -18.67
N VAL A 186 16.78 43.02 -18.49
CA VAL A 186 18.07 43.73 -18.37
C VAL A 186 18.43 44.43 -19.68
N GLU A 187 18.21 43.79 -20.83
CA GLU A 187 18.51 44.38 -22.14
C GLU A 187 17.61 45.59 -22.44
N ILE A 188 16.31 45.49 -22.14
CA ILE A 188 15.35 46.59 -22.25
C ILE A 188 15.79 47.76 -21.39
N GLU A 189 16.14 47.53 -20.12
CA GLU A 189 16.60 48.58 -19.22
C GLU A 189 17.89 49.26 -19.73
N THR A 190 18.83 48.46 -20.23
CA THR A 190 20.08 48.97 -20.82
C THR A 190 19.83 49.84 -22.06
N LEU A 191 18.91 49.41 -22.94
CA LEU A 191 18.56 50.16 -24.14
C LEU A 191 17.84 51.47 -23.79
N MET A 192 16.94 51.47 -22.80
CA MET A 192 16.28 52.67 -22.29
C MET A 192 17.28 53.72 -21.80
N GLN A 193 18.29 53.30 -21.02
CA GLN A 193 19.35 54.20 -20.56
C GLN A 193 20.18 54.78 -21.71
N LYS A 194 20.51 53.97 -22.71
CA LYS A 194 21.23 54.43 -23.91
C LYS A 194 20.40 55.45 -24.71
N GLY A 195 19.09 55.21 -24.85
CA GLY A 195 18.15 56.14 -25.49
C GLY A 195 18.13 57.50 -24.79
N HIS A 196 17.94 57.53 -23.47
CA HIS A 196 17.92 58.77 -22.68
C HIS A 196 19.24 59.56 -22.82
N LYS A 197 20.38 58.87 -22.83
CA LYS A 197 21.69 59.50 -23.02
C LYS A 197 21.80 60.15 -24.39
N LEU A 198 21.34 59.45 -25.44
CA LEU A 198 21.41 59.94 -26.81
C LEU A 198 20.49 61.16 -27.02
N ASP A 199 19.27 61.13 -26.49
CA ASP A 199 18.35 62.30 -26.50
C ASP A 199 18.98 63.53 -25.85
N THR A 200 19.67 63.33 -24.72
CA THR A 200 20.40 64.41 -24.03
C THR A 200 21.50 65.01 -24.90
N ILE A 201 22.19 64.19 -25.69
CA ILE A 201 23.24 64.66 -26.61
C ILE A 201 22.62 65.47 -27.75
N PHE A 202 21.53 64.97 -28.36
CA PHE A 202 20.87 65.67 -29.45
C PHE A 202 20.33 67.05 -29.05
N HIS A 203 19.73 67.19 -27.86
CA HIS A 203 19.26 68.49 -27.38
C HIS A 203 20.42 69.49 -27.21
N LYS A 204 21.55 69.05 -26.63
CA LYS A 204 22.73 69.92 -26.46
C LYS A 204 23.33 70.39 -27.78
N GLU A 205 23.36 69.52 -28.78
CA GLU A 205 23.89 69.85 -30.11
C GLU A 205 22.96 70.79 -30.87
N ALA A 206 21.64 70.59 -30.77
CA ALA A 206 20.65 71.46 -31.39
C ALA A 206 20.63 72.89 -30.81
N ASP A 207 20.99 73.04 -29.53
CA ASP A 207 21.08 74.32 -28.84
C ASP A 207 22.46 75.00 -28.95
N ALA A 208 23.39 74.44 -29.74
CA ALA A 208 24.72 75.02 -29.93
C ALA A 208 24.68 76.26 -30.86
N PRO A 209 25.43 77.35 -30.54
CA PRO A 209 25.38 78.63 -31.25
C PRO A 209 26.00 78.63 -32.65
#